data_AF-A0A318XIF6-F1
#
_entry.id   AF-A0A318XIF6-F1
#
_cell.length_a   1.000
_cell.length_b   1.000
_cell.length_c   1.000
_cell.angle_alpha   90.00
_cell.angle_beta   90.00
_cell.angle_gamma   90.00
#
_symmetry.space_group_name_H-M   'P 1'
#
loop_
_entity.id
_entity.type
_entity.pdbx_description
1 polymer ?
#
loop_
_entity_poly.entity_id
_entity_poly.type
_entity_poly.pdbx_seq_one_letter_code
_entity_poly.pdbx_strand_id
1 'polypeptide(L)'
;MNVIDILRKIGYDIISISDGVYTVRNTTEKIQDMVKEAEADEANDFDIYDTYKLVVNEVKFNGFGNLSVSFKRLEHPDEVWDAFEYRNMDKEYR
;
A
#
# COMPACT_ATOMS: atom_id res chain seq x y z
N MET A 1 14.09 -5.02 4.05
CA MET A 1 12.62 -4.98 3.88
C MET A 1 12.31 -5.16 2.41
N ASN A 2 11.50 -6.14 2.06
CA ASN A 2 11.08 -6.43 0.68
C ASN A 2 9.62 -5.96 0.44
N VAL A 3 9.11 -6.13 -0.80
CA VAL A 3 7.75 -5.71 -1.18
C VAL A 3 6.66 -6.43 -0.37
N ILE A 4 6.85 -7.72 -0.05
CA ILE A 4 5.91 -8.51 0.76
C ILE A 4 5.81 -7.92 2.17
N ASP A 5 6.94 -7.57 2.77
CA ASP A 5 6.98 -6.94 4.09
C ASP A 5 6.27 -5.59 4.08
N ILE A 6 6.45 -4.81 3.01
CA ILE A 6 5.80 -3.51 2.83
C ILE A 6 4.28 -3.68 2.74
N LEU A 7 3.79 -4.57 1.88
CA LEU A 7 2.35 -4.83 1.70
C LEU A 7 1.70 -5.25 3.02
N ARG A 8 2.34 -6.14 3.78
CA ARG A 8 1.86 -6.52 5.12
C ARG A 8 1.83 -5.34 6.08
N LYS A 9 2.87 -4.51 6.05
CA LYS A 9 2.99 -3.34 6.94
C LYS A 9 1.93 -2.27 6.65
N ILE A 10 1.50 -2.11 5.41
CA ILE A 10 0.40 -1.20 5.03
C ILE A 10 -0.97 -1.87 5.07
N GLY A 11 -1.09 -3.05 5.66
CA GLY A 11 -2.38 -3.68 5.99
C GLY A 11 -2.96 -4.60 4.91
N TYR A 12 -2.12 -5.30 4.16
CA TYR A 12 -2.57 -6.33 3.20
C TYR A 12 -2.18 -7.74 3.63
N ASP A 13 -3.15 -8.66 3.54
CA ASP A 13 -2.91 -10.09 3.47
C ASP A 13 -2.60 -10.47 2.01
N ILE A 14 -1.51 -11.21 1.80
CA ILE A 14 -1.14 -11.71 0.47
C ILE A 14 -1.71 -13.12 0.28
N ILE A 15 -2.54 -13.29 -0.75
CA ILE A 15 -3.19 -14.56 -1.11
C ILE A 15 -2.29 -15.35 -2.07
N SER A 16 -1.78 -14.70 -3.11
CA SER A 16 -0.90 -15.33 -4.11
C SER A 16 -0.02 -14.31 -4.81
N ILE A 17 1.09 -14.79 -5.39
CA ILE A 17 2.03 -13.98 -6.18
C ILE A 17 2.30 -14.70 -7.50
N SER A 18 2.11 -14.01 -8.62
CA SER A 18 2.41 -14.52 -9.96
C SER A 18 2.96 -13.39 -10.81
N ASP A 19 4.13 -13.58 -11.43
CA ASP A 19 4.72 -12.64 -12.40
C ASP A 19 4.78 -11.18 -11.92
N GLY A 20 5.11 -10.96 -10.64
CA GLY A 20 5.17 -9.62 -10.04
C GLY A 20 3.81 -9.00 -9.71
N VAL A 21 2.71 -9.74 -9.89
CA VAL A 21 1.37 -9.38 -9.47
C VAL A 21 1.06 -10.00 -8.11
N TYR A 22 0.64 -9.15 -7.17
CA TYR A 22 0.28 -9.52 -5.81
C TYR A 22 -1.25 -9.55 -5.71
N THR A 23 -1.81 -10.73 -5.51
CA THR A 23 -3.24 -10.86 -5.17
C THR A 23 -3.37 -10.71 -3.67
N VAL A 24 -4.06 -9.68 -3.23
CA VAL A 24 -4.13 -9.26 -1.82
C VAL A 24 -5.55 -8.97 -1.38
N ARG A 25 -5.79 -8.98 -0.08
CA ARG A 25 -7.01 -8.46 0.54
C ARG A 25 -6.64 -7.54 1.70
N ASN A 26 -7.52 -6.62 2.06
CA ASN A 26 -7.30 -5.78 3.24
C ASN A 26 -7.32 -6.64 4.51
N THR A 27 -6.44 -6.31 5.47
CA THR A 27 -6.54 -6.87 6.82
C THR A 27 -7.75 -6.28 7.55
N THR A 28 -8.22 -6.95 8.60
CA THR A 28 -9.28 -6.42 9.46
C THR A 28 -8.95 -5.03 10.01
N GLU A 29 -7.69 -4.80 10.40
CA GLU A 29 -7.23 -3.50 10.90
C GLU A 29 -7.34 -2.40 9.82
N LYS A 30 -6.89 -2.69 8.60
CA LYS A 30 -6.99 -1.76 7.48
C LYS A 30 -8.46 -1.45 7.14
N ILE A 31 -9.32 -2.46 7.12
CA ILE A 31 -10.76 -2.29 6.92
C ILE A 31 -11.35 -1.36 7.99
N GLN A 32 -11.00 -1.56 9.26
CA GLN A 32 -11.47 -0.71 10.35
C GLN A 32 -11.02 0.74 10.19
N ASP A 33 -9.79 0.98 9.75
CA ASP A 33 -9.29 2.34 9.52
C ASP A 33 -9.98 3.00 8.31
N MET A 34 -10.18 2.25 7.22
CA MET A 34 -10.93 2.73 6.06
C MET A 34 -12.40 3.06 6.40
N VAL A 35 -13.05 2.26 7.25
CA VAL A 35 -14.43 2.55 7.70
C VAL A 35 -14.48 3.82 8.54
N LYS A 36 -13.52 4.04 9.46
CA LYS A 36 -13.47 5.29 10.23
C LYS A 36 -13.27 6.51 9.35
N GLU A 37 -12.47 6.38 8.29
CA GLU A 37 -12.26 7.46 7.31
C GLU A 37 -13.51 7.68 6.45
N ALA A 38 -14.19 6.62 6.03
CA ALA A 38 -15.43 6.71 5.25
C ALA A 38 -16.64 7.19 6.07
N GLU A 39 -16.74 6.89 7.37
CA GLU A 39 -17.75 7.50 8.24
C GLU A 39 -17.58 9.02 8.35
N ALA A 40 -16.38 9.55 8.04
CA ALA A 40 -16.13 10.99 7.93
C ALA A 40 -16.44 11.57 6.54
N ASP A 41 -16.51 10.74 5.49
CA ASP A 41 -16.77 11.10 4.09
C ASP A 41 -17.95 10.28 3.52
N GLU A 42 -19.14 10.88 3.41
CA GLU A 42 -20.43 10.25 3.03
C GLU A 42 -20.50 9.55 1.65
N ALA A 43 -19.39 9.32 0.97
CA ALA A 43 -19.35 8.72 -0.37
C ALA A 43 -18.16 7.77 -0.53
N ASN A 44 -18.35 6.49 -0.22
CA ASN A 44 -17.47 5.45 -0.74
C ASN A 44 -18.26 4.20 -1.12
N ASP A 45 -18.47 4.00 -2.43
CA ASP A 45 -19.01 2.77 -3.05
C ASP A 45 -17.90 1.71 -3.23
N PHE A 46 -16.98 1.64 -2.27
CA PHE A 46 -15.77 0.83 -2.34
C PHE A 46 -15.92 -0.44 -1.51
N ASP A 47 -15.85 -1.61 -2.13
CA ASP A 47 -15.93 -2.90 -1.44
C ASP A 47 -14.60 -3.23 -0.74
N ILE A 48 -14.45 -2.72 0.49
CA ILE A 48 -13.29 -2.94 1.35
C ILE A 48 -12.97 -4.41 1.64
N TYR A 49 -13.88 -5.35 1.37
CA TYR A 49 -13.69 -6.78 1.62
C TYR A 49 -13.19 -7.56 0.40
N ASP A 50 -13.06 -6.92 -0.76
CA ASP A 50 -12.66 -7.57 -2.01
C ASP A 50 -11.16 -7.93 -2.04
N THR A 51 -10.80 -8.73 -3.06
CA THR A 51 -9.44 -9.10 -3.41
C THR A 51 -8.93 -8.23 -4.56
N TYR A 52 -7.74 -7.65 -4.38
CA TYR A 52 -7.10 -6.75 -5.34
C TYR A 52 -5.88 -7.39 -5.98
N LYS A 53 -5.62 -7.05 -7.24
CA LYS A 53 -4.36 -7.35 -7.91
C LYS A 53 -3.49 -6.11 -7.94
N LEU A 54 -2.41 -6.11 -7.17
CA LEU A 54 -1.47 -5.01 -7.07
C LEU A 54 -0.18 -5.31 -7.83
N VAL A 55 0.42 -4.27 -8.39
CA VAL A 55 1.79 -4.26 -8.92
C VAL A 55 2.57 -3.12 -8.28
N VAL A 56 3.88 -3.29 -8.18
CA VAL A 56 4.76 -2.18 -7.80
C VAL A 56 4.78 -1.18 -8.95
N ASN A 57 4.40 0.06 -8.66
CA ASN A 57 4.43 1.13 -9.62
C ASN A 57 5.79 1.81 -9.63
N GLU A 58 6.27 2.20 -8.46
CA GLU A 58 7.49 2.98 -8.37
C GLU A 58 8.21 2.76 -7.05
N VAL A 59 9.54 2.79 -7.13
CA VAL A 59 10.45 2.76 -5.99
C VAL A 59 11.38 3.96 -6.11
N LYS A 60 11.37 4.84 -5.11
CA LYS A 60 12.15 6.08 -5.09
C LYS A 60 12.91 6.25 -3.79
N PHE A 61 14.05 6.94 -3.87
CA PHE A 61 14.71 7.51 -2.70
C PHE A 61 14.71 9.03 -2.81
N ASN A 62 14.40 9.72 -1.72
CA ASN A 62 14.55 11.18 -1.67
C ASN A 62 15.99 11.59 -1.30
N GLY A 63 16.28 12.89 -1.34
CA GLY A 63 17.62 13.42 -0.99
C GLY A 63 18.05 13.17 0.46
N PHE A 64 17.13 12.74 1.32
CA PHE A 64 17.41 12.35 2.71
C PHE A 64 17.68 10.85 2.86
N GLY A 65 17.53 10.08 1.78
CA GLY A 65 17.67 8.62 1.80
C GLY A 65 16.43 7.89 2.31
N ASN A 66 15.27 8.57 2.42
CA ASN A 66 14.01 7.88 2.68
C ASN A 66 13.61 7.10 1.45
N LEU A 67 13.14 5.87 1.66
CA LEU A 67 12.57 5.02 0.63
C LEU A 67 11.07 5.28 0.52
N SER A 68 10.57 5.46 -0.69
CA SER A 68 9.15 5.45 -1.02
C SER A 68 8.86 4.33 -2.02
N VAL A 69 7.81 3.56 -1.76
CA VAL A 69 7.30 2.50 -2.64
C VAL A 69 5.83 2.75 -2.87
N SER A 70 5.39 2.80 -4.13
CA SER A 70 3.98 2.93 -4.49
C SER A 70 3.47 1.72 -5.24
N PHE A 71 2.18 1.47 -5.08
CA PHE A 71 1.46 0.35 -5.66
C PHE A 71 0.30 0.87 -6.51
N LYS A 72 -0.06 0.10 -7.53
CA LYS A 72 -1.22 0.35 -8.38
C LYS A 72 -2.06 -0.89 -8.51
N ARG A 73 -3.37 -0.72 -8.71
CA ARG A 73 -4.24 -1.83 -9.10
C ARG A 73 -4.00 -2.16 -10.57
N LEU A 74 -3.97 -3.44 -10.90
CA LEU A 74 -3.81 -3.90 -12.29
C LEU A 74 -4.93 -3.38 -13.19
N GLU A 75 -6.14 -3.22 -12.64
CA GLU A 75 -7.34 -2.72 -13.35
C GLU A 75 -7.35 -1.20 -13.50
N HIS A 76 -6.55 -0.48 -12.70
CA HIS A 76 -6.44 0.99 -12.71
C HIS A 76 -4.97 1.41 -12.75
N PRO A 77 -4.25 1.14 -13.86
CA PRO A 77 -2.80 1.33 -13.95
C PRO A 77 -2.35 2.80 -13.98
N ASP A 78 -3.27 3.75 -14.12
CA ASP A 78 -2.96 5.17 -14.17
C ASP A 78 -2.97 5.83 -12.78
N GLU A 79 -3.51 5.16 -11.76
CA GLU A 79 -3.75 5.73 -10.44
C GLU A 79 -2.95 5.02 -9.37
N VAL A 80 -2.17 5.77 -8.58
CA VAL A 80 -1.52 5.25 -7.38
C VAL A 80 -2.61 4.80 -6.41
N TRP A 81 -2.58 3.52 -6.07
CA TRP A 81 -3.53 2.89 -5.17
C TRP A 81 -3.14 3.08 -3.71
N ASP A 82 -1.87 2.82 -3.40
CA ASP A 82 -1.36 2.85 -2.03
C ASP A 82 0.15 3.10 -2.05
N ALA A 83 0.71 3.56 -0.93
CA ALA A 83 2.12 3.88 -0.83
C ALA A 83 2.68 3.65 0.57
N PHE A 84 3.98 3.43 0.61
CA PHE A 84 4.74 3.23 1.84
C PHE A 84 5.99 4.11 1.82
N GLU A 85 6.26 4.79 2.94
CA GLU A 85 7.51 5.53 3.16
C GLU A 85 8.28 4.93 4.34
N TYR A 86 9.57 4.66 4.14
CA TYR A 86 10.52 4.37 5.20
C TYR A 86 11.48 5.53 5.36
N ARG A 87 11.41 6.19 6.50
CA ARG A 87 12.32 7.29 6.85
C ARG A 87 13.64 6.74 7.34
N ASN A 88 14.73 7.22 6.75
CA ASN A 88 16.06 6.90 7.24
C ASN A 88 16.37 7.74 8.47
N MET A 89 16.26 7.14 9.66
CA MET A 89 16.46 7.81 10.94
C MET A 89 17.95 7.97 11.31
N ASP A 90 18.90 7.44 10.52
CA ASP A 90 20.33 7.54 10.79
C ASP A 90 20.93 8.95 10.54
N LYS A 91 20.10 9.93 10.17
CA LYS A 91 20.47 11.34 10.10
C LYS A 91 19.71 12.16 11.15
N GLU A 92 19.88 11.81 12.42
CA GLU A 92 19.88 12.89 13.42
C GLU A 92 21.07 13.80 13.08
N TYR A 93 20.74 14.98 12.59
CA TYR A 93 21.69 16.05 12.27
C TYR A 93 22.71 16.21 13.41
N ARG A 94 23.96 15.81 13.15
CA ARG A 94 25.13 16.30 13.88
C ARG A 94 25.63 17.58 13.24
#